data_AF-A0A2W5YNX1-F1
#
_entry.id   AF-A0A2W5YNX1-F1
#
_cell.length_a   1.000
_cell.length_b   1.000
_cell.length_c   1.000
_cell.angle_alpha   90.00
_cell.angle_beta   90.00
_cell.angle_gamma   90.00
#
_symmetry.space_group_name_H-M   'P 1'
#
loop_
_entity.id
_entity.type
_entity.pdbx_description
1 polymer ?
#
loop_
_entity_poly.entity_id
_entity_poly.type
_entity_poly.pdbx_seq_one_letter_code
_entity_poly.pdbx_strand_id
1 'polypeptide(L)'
;ATVPVVVDAGLGAPSQAAEAMEMGADAVLVNTAIAIASDPSRMAHAFRKAIEAGREAREIGLAETRSSASATSPLTGFFSSGAK
;
A
#
# COMPACT_ATOMS: atom_id res chain seq x y z
N ALA A 1 2.90 -18.90 7.62
CA ALA A 1 2.26 -20.00 6.89
C ALA A 1 3.12 -20.33 5.69
N THR A 2 3.16 -21.59 5.24
CA THR A 2 4.03 -22.08 4.15
C THR A 2 3.33 -22.13 2.79
N VAL A 3 2.07 -21.68 2.72
CA VAL A 3 1.23 -21.74 1.52
C VAL A 3 0.98 -20.32 1.04
N PRO A 4 1.12 -20.03 -0.28
CA PRO A 4 0.83 -18.73 -0.83
C PRO A 4 -0.63 -18.31 -0.63
N VAL A 5 -0.85 -17.04 -0.29
CA VAL A 5 -2.16 -16.43 -0.09
C VAL A 5 -2.47 -15.52 -1.28
N VAL A 6 -3.55 -15.83 -2.00
CA VAL A 6 -4.05 -15.01 -3.11
C VAL A 6 -5.32 -14.30 -2.65
N VAL A 7 -5.35 -12.97 -2.75
CA VAL A 7 -6.55 -12.17 -2.50
C VAL A 7 -7.38 -12.12 -3.80
N ASP A 8 -8.61 -12.64 -3.75
CA ASP A 8 -9.53 -12.69 -4.87
C ASP A 8 -10.88 -12.06 -4.50
N ALA A 9 -11.59 -11.58 -5.51
CA ALA A 9 -12.89 -10.90 -5.46
C ALA A 9 -12.93 -9.58 -4.66
N GLY A 10 -13.83 -8.67 -5.05
CA GLY A 10 -14.07 -7.42 -4.32
C GLY A 10 -13.08 -6.27 -4.58
N LEU A 11 -12.00 -6.50 -5.32
CA LEU A 11 -11.10 -5.43 -5.76
C LEU A 11 -11.75 -4.60 -6.88
N GLY A 12 -12.21 -3.40 -6.54
CA GLY A 12 -12.77 -2.40 -7.45
C GLY A 12 -11.77 -1.31 -7.87
N ALA A 13 -10.66 -1.15 -7.14
CA ALA A 13 -9.67 -0.11 -7.41
C ALA A 13 -8.23 -0.64 -7.27
N PRO A 14 -7.26 -0.10 -8.04
CA PRO A 14 -5.85 -0.44 -7.89
C PRO A 14 -5.31 -0.23 -6.46
N SER A 15 -5.80 0.76 -5.72
CA SER A 15 -5.37 1.02 -4.33
C SER A 15 -5.65 -0.15 -3.38
N GLN A 16 -6.75 -0.88 -3.59
CA GLN A 16 -7.08 -2.06 -2.79
C GLN A 16 -6.14 -3.23 -3.10
N ALA A 17 -5.67 -3.33 -4.35
CA ALA A 17 -4.64 -4.29 -4.72
C ALA A 17 -3.30 -3.96 -4.06
N ALA A 18 -2.91 -2.68 -4.03
CA ALA A 18 -1.71 -2.25 -3.30
C ALA A 18 -1.80 -2.60 -1.80
N GLU A 19 -2.93 -2.29 -1.15
CA GLU A 19 -3.18 -2.62 0.26
C GLU A 19 -3.07 -4.13 0.53
N ALA A 20 -3.61 -4.98 -0.34
CA ALA A 20 -3.47 -6.42 -0.20
C ALA A 20 -2.00 -6.88 -0.23
N MET A 21 -1.19 -6.31 -1.12
CA MET A 21 0.24 -6.61 -1.19
C MET A 21 0.99 -6.09 0.05
N GLU A 22 0.63 -4.91 0.53
CA GLU A 22 1.16 -4.30 1.77
C GLU A 22 0.86 -5.15 3.01
N MET A 23 -0.31 -5.79 3.07
CA MET A 23 -0.69 -6.73 4.13
C MET A 23 0.07 -8.07 4.05
N GLY A 24 0.80 -8.32 2.96
CA GLY A 24 1.61 -9.52 2.77
C GLY A 24 0.94 -10.62 1.96
N ALA A 25 -0.04 -10.30 1.10
CA ALA A 25 -0.52 -11.25 0.09
C ALA A 25 0.60 -11.64 -0.89
N ASP A 26 0.51 -12.85 -1.44
CA ASP A 26 1.44 -13.35 -2.45
C ASP A 26 1.05 -12.88 -3.85
N ALA A 27 -0.26 -12.79 -4.10
CA ALA A 27 -0.82 -12.27 -5.34
C ALA A 27 -2.24 -11.73 -5.13
N VAL A 28 -2.73 -11.04 -6.16
CA VAL A 28 -4.12 -10.61 -6.28
C VAL A 28 -4.71 -11.10 -7.60
N LEU A 29 -5.95 -11.57 -7.56
CA LEU A 29 -6.73 -11.95 -8.73
C LEU A 29 -7.82 -10.89 -8.96
N VAL A 30 -7.84 -10.31 -10.17
CA VAL A 30 -8.81 -9.27 -10.54
C VAL A 30 -9.42 -9.57 -11.90
N ASN A 31 -10.73 -9.36 -12.02
CA ASN A 31 -11.47 -9.51 -13.28
C ASN A 31 -12.38 -8.31 -13.52
N THR A 32 -13.48 -8.20 -12.74
CA THR A 32 -14.55 -7.23 -12.99
C THR A 32 -14.05 -5.79 -13.10
N ALA A 33 -13.15 -5.34 -12.22
CA ALA A 33 -12.65 -3.96 -12.25
C ALA A 33 -11.89 -3.62 -13.55
N ILE A 34 -11.21 -4.58 -14.16
CA ILE A 34 -10.57 -4.41 -15.47
C ILE A 34 -11.60 -4.55 -16.59
N ALA A 35 -12.47 -5.56 -16.52
CA ALA A 35 -13.42 -5.91 -17.57
C ALA A 35 -14.47 -4.82 -17.84
N ILE A 36 -14.91 -4.10 -16.81
CA ILE A 36 -15.94 -3.05 -16.95
C ILE A 36 -15.37 -1.63 -17.03
N ALA A 37 -14.04 -1.47 -16.98
CA ALA A 37 -13.41 -0.15 -17.04
C ALA A 37 -13.67 0.50 -18.40
N SER A 38 -13.77 1.83 -18.42
CA SER A 38 -13.86 2.60 -19.67
C SER A 38 -12.65 2.43 -20.58
N ASP A 39 -11.49 2.11 -19.98
CA ASP A 39 -10.24 1.75 -20.66
C ASP A 39 -9.60 0.55 -19.94
N PRO A 40 -9.94 -0.69 -20.33
CA PRO A 40 -9.45 -1.91 -19.69
C PRO A 40 -7.93 -2.04 -19.71
N SER A 41 -7.29 -1.65 -20.83
CA SER A 41 -5.83 -1.72 -20.98
C SER A 41 -5.15 -0.80 -19.99
N ARG A 42 -5.61 0.45 -19.89
CA ARG A 42 -5.05 1.43 -18.96
C ARG A 42 -5.36 1.08 -17.50
N MET A 43 -6.51 0.47 -17.22
CA MET A 43 -6.83 -0.06 -15.89
C MET A 43 -5.91 -1.24 -15.52
N ALA A 44 -5.64 -2.17 -16.44
CA ALA A 44 -4.70 -3.26 -16.21
C ALA A 44 -3.29 -2.75 -15.89
N HIS A 45 -2.83 -1.72 -16.60
CA HIS A 45 -1.56 -1.04 -16.28
C HIS A 45 -1.58 -0.37 -14.90
N ALA A 46 -2.70 0.21 -14.48
CA ALA A 46 -2.84 0.80 -13.15
C ALA A 46 -2.77 -0.26 -12.05
N PHE A 47 -3.47 -1.39 -12.21
CA PHE A 47 -3.38 -2.53 -11.29
C PHE A 47 -1.96 -3.08 -11.18
N ARG A 48 -1.27 -3.26 -12.31
CA ARG A 48 0.13 -3.71 -12.32
C ARG A 48 1.02 -2.83 -11.45
N LYS A 49 0.95 -1.51 -11.66
CA LYS A 49 1.76 -0.54 -10.88
C LYS A 49 1.44 -0.58 -9.39
N ALA A 50 0.16 -0.72 -9.04
CA ALA A 50 -0.26 -0.79 -7.65
C ALA A 50 0.27 -2.05 -6.94
N ILE A 51 0.26 -3.20 -7.63
CA ILE A 51 0.80 -4.46 -7.11
C ILE A 51 2.31 -4.36 -6.90
N GLU A 52 3.04 -3.81 -7.88
CA GLU A 52 4.49 -3.60 -7.78
C GLU A 52 4.83 -2.67 -6.61
N ALA A 53 4.14 -1.53 -6.50
CA ALA A 53 4.34 -0.57 -5.42
C ALA A 53 4.04 -1.19 -4.04
N GLY A 54 2.92 -1.91 -3.90
CA GLY A 54 2.57 -2.54 -2.63
C GLY A 54 3.53 -3.65 -2.22
N ARG A 55 4.07 -4.42 -3.19
CA ARG A 55 5.12 -5.42 -2.94
C ARG A 55 6.42 -4.76 -2.46
N GLU A 56 6.88 -3.73 -3.16
CA GLU A 56 8.09 -2.98 -2.76
C GLU A 56 7.93 -2.36 -1.36
N ALA A 57 6.77 -1.76 -1.08
CA ALA A 57 6.47 -1.18 0.23
C ALA A 57 6.49 -2.23 1.36
N ARG A 58 5.97 -3.44 1.09
CA ARG A 58 6.02 -4.57 2.03
C ARG A 58 7.45 -5.05 2.30
N GLU A 59 8.31 -5.06 1.29
CA GLU A 59 9.70 -5.50 1.40
C GLU A 59 10.58 -4.51 2.17
N ILE A 60 10.38 -3.21 1.94
CA ILE A 60 11.12 -2.13 2.63
C ILE A 60 10.61 -1.95 4.07
N GLY A 61 9.33 -2.27 4.30
CA GLY A 61 8.66 -2.06 5.58
C GLY A 61 7.90 -0.72 5.61
N LEU A 62 6.65 -0.78 6.04
CA LEU A 62 5.79 0.39 6.19
C LEU A 62 6.03 1.09 7.53
N ALA A 63 5.80 2.40 7.55
CA ALA A 63 5.84 3.18 8.78
C ALA A 63 4.72 2.74 9.75
N GLU A 64 5.03 2.75 11.05
CA GLU A 64 4.02 2.45 12.07
C GLU A 64 2.90 3.50 12.05
N THR A 65 1.66 3.02 11.96
CA THR A 65 0.47 3.85 12.14
C THR A 65 0.31 4.19 13.62
N ARG A 66 0.26 5.48 13.96
CA ARG A 66 -0.02 5.96 15.32
C ARG A 66 -1.49 6.33 15.46
N SER A 67 -2.10 5.95 16.57
CA SER A 67 -3.49 6.30 16.90
C SER A 67 -3.65 7.74 17.40
N SER A 68 -2.56 8.41 17.75
CA SER A 68 -2.53 9.81 18.16
C SER A 68 -1.71 10.66 17.19
N ALA A 69 -2.17 11.89 16.97
CA ALA A 69 -1.41 12.88 16.22
C ALA A 69 -0.11 13.20 16.96
N SER A 70 1.02 13.07 16.28
CA SER A 70 2.33 13.39 16.79
C SER A 70 3.01 14.29 15.76
N ALA A 71 3.58 15.40 16.20
CA ALA A 71 4.34 16.27 15.30
C ALA A 71 5.52 15.48 14.74
N THR A 72 5.57 15.32 13.41
CA THR A 72 6.69 14.66 12.72
C THR A 72 7.99 15.47 12.86
N SER A 73 7.88 16.77 13.14
CA SER A 73 8.97 17.69 13.48
C SER A 73 8.68 18.41 14.80
N PRO A 74 8.96 17.82 15.97
CA PRO A 74 8.70 18.46 17.26
C PRO A 74 9.56 19.72 17.43
N LEU A 75 8.93 20.87 17.66
CA LEU A 75 9.62 22.14 17.99
C LEU A 75 10.49 22.03 19.26
N THR A 76 10.24 21.03 20.11
CA THR A 76 11.04 20.75 21.32
C THR A 76 12.49 20.38 21.02
N GLY A 77 12.80 19.86 19.82
CA GLY A 77 14.19 19.61 19.41
C GLY A 77 15.00 20.89 19.17
N PHE A 78 14.35 21.98 18.75
CA PHE A 78 15.02 23.26 18.45
C PHE A 78 15.47 24.00 19.72
N PHE A 79 14.75 23.87 20.83
CA PHE A 79 15.05 24.61 22.07
C PHE A 79 15.98 23.87 23.04
N SER A 80 16.19 22.56 22.89
CA SER A 80 17.05 21.77 23.81
C SER A 80 18.55 21.90 23.53
N SER A 81 18.96 22.39 22.35
CA SER A 81 20.39 22.55 22.00
C SER A 81 20.98 23.92 22.40
N GLY A 82 20.22 24.80 23.06
CA GLY A 82 20.65 26.15 23.45
C GLY A 82 21.11 26.31 24.89
N ALA A 83 21.15 25.23 25.67
CA ALA A 83 21.63 25.24 27.06
C ALA A 83 22.96 24.48 27.18
N LYS A 84 24.01 25.04 26.56
CA LYS A 84 25.39 24.90 27.01
C LYS A 84 26.26 25.96 26.36
#